data_AF-A0A358N7G8-F1
#
_entry.id   AF-A0A358N7G8-F1
#
_cell.length_a   1.000
_cell.length_b   1.000
_cell.length_c   1.000
_cell.angle_alpha   90.00
_cell.angle_beta   90.00
_cell.angle_gamma   90.00
#
_symmetry.space_group_name_H-M   'P 1'
#
loop_
_entity.id
_entity.type
_entity.pdbx_description
1 polymer ?
#
loop_
_entity_poly.entity_id
_entity_poly.type
_entity_poly.pdbx_seq_one_letter_code
_entity_poly.pdbx_strand_id
1 'polypeptide(L)'
;FADFNGIAVTNDVNAPGGLCAQPGDDCTLNGNLMITDRQAPPSVDSNSVHNFWDGRANFIFNGIDPSGEERAELFSSNGGLKSVSIGESSQASQAVGPPNSDVEMAASGRTFAEVGFKLCHVIPLCLQSGDIVDEFEARGLNKPGGYIDLVQQAFGDGPLAEFVSSAETTVTARVCVSPGVVEECPCTITEANFALFFGLAIQAYEQTLTTVPAKKPSRKMKRAFKELRCDKCHYEDGRSHAVTNDLGRRPFAVTGVAPLAEDPGVTVADLNLASTVPNDEADPDVGYFKSSHLFNLPLTAPYFHDGSEMTIPDMLDFYIRGGNHDLDELSSQVRKLDASKRERRLVIKMMERLTDPRIAKGKGPYAHPSLPLPLADGSTILLRASDDPAAVADTEGLGAGLSYDTTQ
;
A
#
# COMPACT_ATOMS: atom_id res chain seq x y z
N PHE A 1 17.38 1.40 14.04
CA PHE A 1 16.41 0.99 13.01
C PHE A 1 15.13 1.82 13.15
N ALA A 2 15.24 3.15 13.31
CA ALA A 2 14.08 4.03 13.50
C ALA A 2 13.25 4.23 12.21
N ASP A 3 13.81 3.81 11.07
CA ASP A 3 13.31 4.07 9.72
C ASP A 3 12.92 2.77 8.98
N PHE A 4 12.39 1.76 9.67
CA PHE A 4 12.05 0.50 9.01
C PHE A 4 10.71 0.60 8.26
N ASN A 5 10.77 0.69 6.93
CA ASN A 5 9.59 0.83 6.04
C ASN A 5 9.37 -0.34 5.07
N GLY A 6 10.14 -1.43 5.15
CA GLY A 6 9.97 -2.58 4.26
C GLY A 6 11.07 -3.63 4.36
N ILE A 7 10.89 -4.75 3.67
CA ILE A 7 11.88 -5.83 3.53
C ILE A 7 11.95 -6.21 2.06
N ALA A 8 13.00 -5.77 1.39
CA ALA A 8 13.32 -6.21 0.04
C ALA A 8 14.30 -7.38 0.05
N VAL A 9 14.24 -8.22 -0.99
CA VAL A 9 15.12 -9.37 -1.18
C VAL A 9 15.94 -9.19 -2.46
N THR A 10 17.25 -9.12 -2.24
CA THR A 10 18.39 -9.27 -3.18
C THR A 10 18.68 -8.17 -4.22
N ASN A 11 19.97 -7.79 -4.26
CA ASN A 11 20.60 -6.89 -5.24
C ASN A 11 21.54 -7.61 -6.22
N ASP A 12 21.65 -8.94 -6.13
CA ASP A 12 22.58 -9.66 -6.98
C ASP A 12 21.86 -10.12 -8.25
N VAL A 13 21.94 -9.28 -9.29
CA VAL A 13 21.48 -9.58 -10.66
C VAL A 13 22.16 -10.83 -11.26
N ASN A 14 23.25 -11.32 -10.65
CA ASN A 14 23.94 -12.55 -11.05
C ASN A 14 23.67 -13.73 -10.11
N ALA A 15 22.96 -13.53 -8.99
CA ALA A 15 22.52 -14.63 -8.14
C ALA A 15 21.31 -15.27 -8.83
N PRO A 16 21.39 -16.56 -9.20
CA PRO A 16 20.31 -17.24 -9.90
C PRO A 16 18.97 -17.05 -9.17
N GLY A 17 18.96 -17.13 -7.84
CA GLY A 17 17.72 -17.11 -7.06
C GLY A 17 16.93 -15.80 -7.09
N GLY A 18 17.56 -14.63 -6.98
CA GLY A 18 16.83 -13.37 -6.74
C GLY A 18 15.82 -12.98 -7.83
N LEU A 19 16.03 -13.45 -9.06
CA LEU A 19 15.17 -13.20 -10.22
C LEU A 19 14.28 -14.39 -10.58
N CYS A 20 14.42 -15.52 -9.89
CA CYS A 20 13.75 -16.76 -10.23
C CYS A 20 12.34 -16.84 -9.62
N ALA A 21 11.39 -17.35 -10.40
CA ALA A 21 10.02 -17.60 -9.98
C ALA A 21 9.89 -18.83 -9.05
N GLN A 22 10.77 -19.00 -8.05
CA GLN A 22 10.80 -20.18 -7.17
C GLN A 22 10.57 -19.84 -5.68
N PRO A 23 9.98 -20.77 -4.90
CA PRO A 23 9.69 -20.58 -3.47
C PRO A 23 10.91 -20.24 -2.61
N GLY A 24 12.06 -20.87 -2.89
CA GLY A 24 13.26 -20.82 -2.05
C GLY A 24 14.07 -19.52 -2.13
N ASP A 25 13.76 -18.65 -3.08
CA ASP A 25 14.66 -17.56 -3.44
C ASP A 25 14.27 -16.19 -2.86
N ASP A 26 13.00 -16.01 -2.49
CA ASP A 26 12.44 -14.71 -2.07
C ASP A 26 12.66 -14.40 -0.57
N CYS A 27 13.29 -15.29 0.21
CA CYS A 27 13.50 -15.10 1.65
C CYS A 27 14.93 -15.43 2.11
N THR A 28 15.94 -15.24 1.25
CA THR A 28 17.34 -15.37 1.68
C THR A 28 17.91 -14.00 2.03
N LEU A 29 18.26 -13.79 3.30
CA LEU A 29 18.87 -12.53 3.80
C LEU A 29 20.33 -12.31 3.33
N ASN A 30 20.76 -12.98 2.26
CA ASN A 30 22.10 -12.76 1.70
C ASN A 30 22.19 -11.44 0.89
N GLY A 31 21.12 -10.64 0.86
CA GLY A 31 21.05 -9.32 0.22
C GLY A 31 21.03 -8.15 1.22
N ASN A 32 21.24 -6.93 0.71
CA ASN A 32 21.09 -5.70 1.49
C ASN A 32 19.60 -5.41 1.72
N LEU A 33 19.20 -5.13 2.97
CA LEU A 33 17.88 -4.57 3.27
C LEU A 33 17.81 -3.12 2.78
N MET A 34 16.71 -2.76 2.11
CA MET A 34 16.42 -1.40 1.68
C MET A 34 15.25 -0.81 2.46
N ILE A 35 15.15 0.52 2.44
CA ILE A 35 14.11 1.31 3.08
C ILE A 35 13.54 2.24 2.01
N THR A 36 12.23 2.34 1.92
CA THR A 36 11.56 3.29 1.02
C THR A 36 11.68 4.72 1.54
N ASP A 37 11.79 5.68 0.63
CA ASP A 37 11.87 7.10 0.96
C ASP A 37 10.55 7.70 1.49
N ARG A 38 9.45 6.93 1.43
CA ARG A 38 8.14 7.32 1.95
C ARG A 38 7.60 6.35 2.98
N GLN A 39 6.89 6.89 3.96
CA GLN A 39 6.13 6.18 4.97
C GLN A 39 4.97 5.41 4.32
N ALA A 40 4.70 4.18 4.76
CA ALA A 40 3.55 3.42 4.26
C ALA A 40 2.21 4.06 4.70
N PRO A 41 1.28 4.38 3.77
CA PRO A 41 -0.03 4.89 4.14
C PRO A 41 -0.92 3.77 4.74
N PRO A 42 -1.98 4.12 5.50
CA PRO A 42 -2.92 3.13 6.03
C PRO A 42 -3.66 2.36 4.92
N SER A 43 -3.82 1.05 5.10
CA SER A 43 -4.66 0.18 4.24
C SER A 43 -6.13 0.12 4.67
N VAL A 44 -6.43 0.38 5.95
CA VAL A 44 -7.81 0.49 6.45
C VAL A 44 -8.40 1.82 5.99
N ASP A 45 -9.62 1.79 5.44
CA ASP A 45 -10.26 2.95 4.78
C ASP A 45 -9.43 3.54 3.62
N SER A 46 -8.61 2.71 2.95
CA SER A 46 -7.76 3.13 1.82
C SER A 46 -8.53 3.49 0.56
N ASN A 47 -9.84 3.20 0.49
CA ASN A 47 -10.68 3.49 -0.67
C ASN A 47 -10.69 5.00 -0.95
N SER A 48 -10.05 5.39 -2.05
CA SER A 48 -9.86 6.79 -2.43
C SER A 48 -9.83 6.92 -3.95
N VAL A 49 -9.91 8.15 -4.46
CA VAL A 49 -9.88 8.36 -5.91
C VAL A 49 -8.54 7.91 -6.51
N HIS A 50 -7.43 8.19 -5.81
CA HIS A 50 -6.07 7.82 -6.22
C HIS A 50 -5.29 7.34 -4.99
N ASN A 51 -4.60 6.21 -5.12
CA ASN A 51 -3.82 5.63 -4.02
C ASN A 51 -2.32 6.00 -4.10
N PHE A 52 -1.58 5.68 -3.03
CA PHE A 52 -0.29 6.28 -2.68
C PHE A 52 -0.37 7.77 -2.28
N TRP A 53 0.71 8.27 -1.68
CA TRP A 53 0.83 9.67 -1.27
C TRP A 53 0.81 10.63 -2.45
N ASP A 54 1.42 10.23 -3.56
CA ASP A 54 1.48 10.93 -4.83
C ASP A 54 0.45 10.41 -5.83
N GLY A 55 -0.64 9.75 -5.42
CA GLY A 55 -1.73 9.43 -6.34
C GLY A 55 -1.41 8.57 -7.58
N ARG A 56 -0.19 8.05 -7.72
CA ARG A 56 0.27 7.35 -8.93
C ARG A 56 -0.47 6.04 -9.19
N ALA A 57 -1.19 5.53 -8.17
CA ALA A 57 -2.15 4.46 -8.34
C ALA A 57 -3.51 5.03 -8.73
N ASN A 58 -3.82 4.92 -10.02
CA ASN A 58 -4.91 5.63 -10.65
C ASN A 58 -6.29 5.01 -10.37
N PHE A 59 -7.32 5.86 -10.39
CA PHE A 59 -8.73 5.49 -10.25
C PHE A 59 -9.17 4.38 -11.20
N ILE A 60 -8.65 4.39 -12.42
CA ILE A 60 -8.86 3.36 -13.43
C ILE A 60 -7.73 2.36 -13.30
N PHE A 61 -8.07 1.09 -13.09
CA PHE A 61 -7.11 -0.01 -13.13
C PHE A 61 -7.08 -0.62 -14.54
N ASN A 62 -5.87 -0.70 -15.11
CA ASN A 62 -5.62 -1.27 -16.44
C ASN A 62 -5.30 -2.77 -16.43
N GLY A 63 -5.25 -3.39 -15.23
CA GLY A 63 -4.93 -4.81 -15.07
C GLY A 63 -3.45 -5.16 -14.99
N ILE A 64 -2.54 -4.18 -15.06
CA ILE A 64 -1.10 -4.42 -15.27
C ILE A 64 -0.24 -3.63 -14.29
N ASP A 65 -0.49 -2.32 -14.18
CA ASP A 65 0.36 -1.41 -13.42
C ASP A 65 -0.46 -0.29 -12.73
N PRO A 66 0.18 0.54 -11.87
CA PRO A 66 -0.52 1.62 -11.18
C PRO A 66 -1.01 2.77 -12.08
N SER A 67 -0.48 2.92 -13.30
CA SER A 67 -0.71 4.11 -14.16
C SER A 67 -2.16 4.24 -14.61
N GLY A 68 -2.87 3.12 -14.72
CA GLY A 68 -4.22 3.09 -15.27
C GLY A 68 -4.30 3.47 -16.76
N GLU A 69 -3.17 3.64 -17.44
CA GLU A 69 -3.14 3.91 -18.88
C GLU A 69 -3.75 2.75 -19.67
N GLU A 70 -4.54 3.08 -20.69
CA GLU A 70 -5.12 2.06 -21.56
C GLU A 70 -4.03 1.44 -22.45
N ARG A 71 -3.69 0.17 -22.19
CA ARG A 71 -2.68 -0.58 -22.94
C ARG A 71 -3.20 -1.97 -23.32
N ALA A 72 -3.04 -2.33 -24.59
CA ALA A 72 -3.45 -3.64 -25.10
C ALA A 72 -2.34 -4.67 -24.84
N GLU A 73 -2.26 -5.15 -23.60
CA GLU A 73 -1.14 -5.98 -23.12
C GLU A 73 -1.59 -7.25 -22.37
N LEU A 74 -2.89 -7.41 -22.10
CA LEU A 74 -3.41 -8.63 -21.48
C LEU A 74 -3.72 -9.68 -22.54
N PHE A 75 -3.30 -10.93 -22.30
CA PHE A 75 -3.56 -12.04 -23.22
C PHE A 75 -4.99 -12.52 -23.11
N SER A 76 -5.68 -12.68 -24.24
CA SER A 76 -7.02 -13.27 -24.30
C SER A 76 -6.97 -14.69 -24.86
N SER A 77 -7.70 -15.60 -24.24
CA SER A 77 -7.97 -16.95 -24.76
C SER A 77 -8.82 -16.96 -26.03
N ASN A 78 -9.48 -15.85 -26.35
CA ASN A 78 -10.14 -15.63 -27.65
C ASN A 78 -9.14 -15.19 -28.75
N GLY A 79 -7.87 -15.01 -28.41
CA GLY A 79 -6.79 -14.60 -29.29
C GLY A 79 -6.46 -13.11 -29.20
N GLY A 80 -5.16 -12.81 -29.34
CA GLY A 80 -4.63 -11.44 -29.33
C GLY A 80 -4.48 -10.85 -27.93
N LEU A 81 -4.06 -9.58 -27.90
CA LEU A 81 -3.95 -8.77 -26.70
C LEU A 81 -5.17 -7.85 -26.57
N LYS A 82 -5.59 -7.58 -25.33
CA LYS A 82 -6.68 -6.67 -25.01
C LYS A 82 -6.32 -5.75 -23.85
N SER A 83 -7.00 -4.62 -23.79
CA SER A 83 -6.98 -3.71 -22.65
C SER A 83 -8.19 -3.97 -21.76
N VAL A 84 -8.04 -3.73 -20.46
CA VAL A 84 -9.18 -3.56 -19.55
C VAL A 84 -9.12 -2.16 -18.94
N SER A 85 -10.27 -1.62 -18.57
CA SER A 85 -10.39 -0.34 -17.88
C SER A 85 -11.44 -0.49 -16.79
N ILE A 86 -10.98 -0.69 -15.56
CA ILE A 86 -11.84 -0.95 -14.41
C ILE A 86 -11.85 0.32 -13.54
N GLY A 87 -12.96 1.06 -13.54
CA GLY A 87 -13.10 2.28 -12.73
C GLY A 87 -13.24 1.99 -11.23
N GLU A 88 -13.14 3.03 -10.40
CA GLU A 88 -13.22 2.93 -8.92
C GLU A 88 -12.25 1.90 -8.34
N SER A 89 -11.09 1.73 -8.99
CA SER A 89 -10.16 0.64 -8.71
C SER A 89 -8.72 1.09 -8.41
N SER A 90 -8.57 2.23 -7.74
CA SER A 90 -7.26 2.73 -7.29
C SER A 90 -6.56 1.79 -6.31
N GLN A 91 -7.31 0.99 -5.55
CA GLN A 91 -6.76 -0.05 -4.66
C GLN A 91 -6.12 -1.17 -5.48
N ALA A 92 -6.75 -1.62 -6.57
CA ALA A 92 -6.15 -2.60 -7.46
C ALA A 92 -4.91 -2.05 -8.19
N SER A 93 -4.96 -0.80 -8.66
CA SER A 93 -3.80 -0.08 -9.21
C SER A 93 -2.65 0.01 -8.21
N GLN A 94 -2.94 0.26 -6.93
CA GLN A 94 -1.95 0.32 -5.86
C GLN A 94 -1.33 -1.05 -5.56
N ALA A 95 -2.15 -2.08 -5.51
CA ALA A 95 -1.76 -3.42 -5.12
C ALA A 95 -0.70 -4.04 -6.05
N VAL A 96 -0.68 -3.64 -7.32
CA VAL A 96 0.27 -4.18 -8.31
C VAL A 96 1.62 -3.45 -8.38
N GLY A 97 1.80 -2.37 -7.60
CA GLY A 97 3.07 -1.64 -7.53
C GLY A 97 4.15 -2.37 -6.71
N PRO A 98 3.92 -2.61 -5.41
CA PRO A 98 4.94 -3.15 -4.51
C PRO A 98 5.54 -4.50 -4.93
N PRO A 99 4.77 -5.48 -5.46
CA PRO A 99 5.32 -6.79 -5.85
C PRO A 99 6.40 -6.76 -6.94
N ASN A 100 6.56 -5.65 -7.68
CA ASN A 100 7.60 -5.48 -8.71
C ASN A 100 8.65 -4.42 -8.32
N SER A 101 8.54 -3.84 -7.13
CA SER A 101 9.45 -2.78 -6.67
C SER A 101 10.68 -3.40 -6.00
N ASP A 102 11.87 -3.01 -6.46
CA ASP A 102 13.15 -3.53 -6.01
C ASP A 102 13.63 -2.98 -4.66
N VAL A 103 12.96 -1.92 -4.20
CA VAL A 103 13.12 -1.35 -2.87
C VAL A 103 12.05 -1.90 -1.90
N GLU A 104 10.96 -2.49 -2.39
CA GLU A 104 9.84 -2.97 -1.56
C GLU A 104 9.77 -4.51 -1.44
N MET A 105 9.42 -5.25 -2.51
CA MET A 105 9.10 -6.69 -2.41
C MET A 105 9.79 -7.59 -3.44
N ALA A 106 10.55 -7.03 -4.38
CA ALA A 106 11.18 -7.79 -5.47
C ALA A 106 12.69 -7.55 -5.56
N ALA A 107 13.37 -8.38 -6.34
CA ALA A 107 14.66 -8.03 -6.89
C ALA A 107 14.49 -7.18 -8.16
N SER A 108 15.48 -6.34 -8.47
CA SER A 108 15.47 -5.47 -9.64
C SER A 108 15.30 -6.25 -10.94
N GLY A 109 14.24 -5.94 -11.68
CA GLY A 109 13.93 -6.56 -12.97
C GLY A 109 13.01 -7.78 -12.91
N ARG A 110 12.42 -8.13 -11.75
CA ARG A 110 11.32 -9.10 -11.67
C ARG A 110 10.05 -8.55 -12.31
N THR A 111 9.28 -9.43 -12.95
CA THR A 111 8.00 -9.09 -13.57
C THR A 111 6.82 -9.71 -12.81
N PHE A 112 5.62 -9.14 -12.99
CA PHE A 112 4.40 -9.70 -12.38
C PHE A 112 4.05 -11.08 -12.96
N ALA A 113 4.44 -11.36 -14.21
CA ALA A 113 4.29 -12.68 -14.80
C ALA A 113 5.12 -13.74 -14.07
N GLU A 114 6.31 -13.38 -13.59
CA GLU A 114 7.14 -14.27 -12.75
C GLU A 114 6.56 -14.46 -11.35
N VAL A 115 5.93 -13.42 -10.78
CA VAL A 115 5.14 -13.54 -9.54
C VAL A 115 3.96 -14.50 -9.76
N GLY A 116 3.24 -14.34 -10.88
CA GLY A 116 2.14 -15.20 -11.27
C GLY A 116 2.57 -16.65 -11.47
N PHE A 117 3.62 -16.87 -12.26
CA PHE A 117 4.22 -18.19 -12.46
C PHE A 117 4.57 -18.84 -11.13
N LYS A 118 5.27 -18.13 -10.24
CA LYS A 118 5.61 -18.65 -8.91
C LYS A 118 4.34 -19.04 -8.14
N LEU A 119 3.43 -18.09 -7.93
CA LEU A 119 2.27 -18.30 -7.09
C LEU A 119 1.35 -19.40 -7.63
N CYS A 120 1.18 -19.51 -8.95
CA CYS A 120 0.41 -20.58 -9.57
C CYS A 120 0.99 -21.99 -9.32
N HIS A 121 2.28 -22.10 -9.00
CA HIS A 121 2.95 -23.40 -8.78
C HIS A 121 3.22 -23.73 -7.30
N VAL A 122 3.19 -22.75 -6.39
CA VAL A 122 3.39 -23.03 -4.95
C VAL A 122 2.14 -23.58 -4.28
N ILE A 123 2.31 -24.16 -3.09
CA ILE A 123 1.21 -24.44 -2.17
C ILE A 123 0.83 -23.13 -1.47
N PRO A 124 -0.43 -22.65 -1.57
CA PRO A 124 -0.86 -21.45 -0.87
C PRO A 124 -0.59 -21.55 0.63
N LEU A 125 -0.09 -20.45 1.22
CA LEU A 125 0.15 -20.32 2.66
C LEU A 125 1.10 -21.38 3.26
N CYS A 126 1.97 -22.01 2.46
CA CYS A 126 2.84 -23.10 2.91
C CYS A 126 3.82 -22.75 4.04
N LEU A 127 4.09 -21.45 4.24
CA LEU A 127 4.94 -20.92 5.31
C LEU A 127 4.14 -20.27 6.46
N GLN A 128 2.82 -20.31 6.39
CA GLN A 128 1.91 -19.71 7.37
C GLN A 128 1.21 -20.81 8.17
N SER A 129 0.58 -20.43 9.28
CA SER A 129 -0.27 -21.30 10.09
C SER A 129 -1.49 -20.55 10.61
N GLY A 130 -2.42 -21.26 11.24
CA GLY A 130 -3.63 -20.69 11.85
C GLY A 130 -4.89 -20.89 11.01
N ASP A 131 -5.99 -20.29 11.47
CA ASP A 131 -7.35 -20.54 10.97
C ASP A 131 -7.49 -20.43 9.44
N ILE A 132 -6.74 -19.53 8.81
CA ILE A 132 -6.78 -19.33 7.35
C ILE A 132 -6.15 -20.50 6.59
N VAL A 133 -5.14 -21.16 7.16
CA VAL A 133 -4.54 -22.36 6.57
C VAL A 133 -5.51 -23.53 6.67
N ASP A 134 -6.15 -23.70 7.83
CA ASP A 134 -7.18 -24.73 8.05
C ASP A 134 -8.37 -24.54 7.08
N GLU A 135 -8.78 -23.30 6.82
CA GLU A 135 -9.82 -23.00 5.82
C GLU A 135 -9.38 -23.42 4.40
N PHE A 136 -8.14 -23.13 4.01
CA PHE A 136 -7.60 -23.51 2.70
C PHE A 136 -7.49 -25.03 2.56
N GLU A 137 -7.07 -25.73 3.60
CA GLU A 137 -7.05 -27.20 3.64
C GLU A 137 -8.46 -27.78 3.49
N ALA A 138 -9.43 -27.28 4.26
CA ALA A 138 -10.83 -27.73 4.20
C ALA A 138 -11.46 -27.51 2.83
N ARG A 139 -11.02 -26.49 2.09
CA ARG A 139 -11.43 -26.18 0.71
C ARG A 139 -10.66 -26.98 -0.35
N GLY A 140 -9.66 -27.78 0.03
CA GLY A 140 -8.81 -28.54 -0.90
C GLY A 140 -7.85 -27.66 -1.71
N LEU A 141 -7.55 -26.46 -1.22
CA LEU A 141 -6.68 -25.48 -1.89
C LEU A 141 -5.21 -25.58 -1.45
N ASN A 142 -4.92 -26.29 -0.35
CA ASN A 142 -3.55 -26.52 0.12
C ASN A 142 -2.82 -27.58 -0.74
N LYS A 143 -2.54 -27.22 -2.00
CA LYS A 143 -1.85 -28.07 -2.99
C LYS A 143 -1.16 -27.18 -4.03
N PRO A 144 -0.16 -27.69 -4.78
CA PRO A 144 0.35 -27.01 -5.97
C PRO A 144 -0.80 -26.71 -6.94
N GLY A 145 -0.87 -25.50 -7.49
CA GLY A 145 -2.01 -25.06 -8.30
C GLY A 145 -3.20 -24.53 -7.51
N GLY A 146 -3.15 -24.49 -6.18
CA GLY A 146 -4.24 -23.96 -5.36
C GLY A 146 -4.62 -22.51 -5.68
N TYR A 147 -3.64 -21.67 -6.05
CA TYR A 147 -3.91 -20.31 -6.53
C TYR A 147 -4.57 -20.29 -7.91
N ILE A 148 -4.26 -21.24 -8.81
CA ILE A 148 -4.95 -21.38 -10.10
C ILE A 148 -6.43 -21.70 -9.86
N ASP A 149 -6.71 -22.64 -8.95
CA ASP A 149 -8.09 -22.99 -8.59
C ASP A 149 -8.86 -21.78 -8.03
N LEU A 150 -8.20 -20.93 -7.22
CA LEU A 150 -8.79 -19.69 -6.73
C LEU A 150 -9.09 -18.69 -7.84
N VAL A 151 -8.13 -18.48 -8.75
CA VAL A 151 -8.32 -17.58 -9.91
C VAL A 151 -9.44 -18.09 -10.80
N GLN A 152 -9.47 -19.39 -11.10
CA GLN A 152 -10.53 -19.99 -11.90
C GLN A 152 -11.90 -19.86 -11.22
N GLN A 153 -11.98 -20.06 -9.90
CA GLN A 153 -13.23 -19.89 -9.15
C GLN A 153 -13.74 -18.45 -9.15
N ALA A 154 -12.83 -17.47 -9.07
CA ALA A 154 -13.20 -16.05 -8.95
C ALA A 154 -13.43 -15.37 -10.31
N PHE A 155 -12.64 -15.73 -11.33
CA PHE A 155 -12.55 -15.01 -12.60
C PHE A 155 -12.78 -15.89 -13.83
N GLY A 156 -12.96 -17.20 -13.65
CA GLY A 156 -13.16 -18.14 -14.75
C GLY A 156 -14.52 -18.03 -15.46
N ASP A 157 -15.42 -17.20 -14.91
CA ASP A 157 -16.72 -16.86 -15.48
C ASP A 157 -16.89 -15.34 -15.60
N GLY A 158 -17.84 -14.90 -16.42
CA GLY A 158 -18.18 -13.48 -16.56
C GLY A 158 -17.21 -12.70 -17.46
N PRO A 159 -17.10 -11.36 -17.29
CA PRO A 159 -16.43 -10.49 -18.25
C PRO A 159 -14.90 -10.66 -18.30
N LEU A 160 -14.29 -11.28 -17.28
CA LEU A 160 -12.85 -11.51 -17.21
C LEU A 160 -12.43 -12.95 -17.56
N ALA A 161 -13.40 -13.83 -17.85
CA ALA A 161 -13.14 -15.24 -18.14
C ALA A 161 -12.15 -15.45 -19.29
N GLU A 162 -12.15 -14.56 -20.28
CA GLU A 162 -11.23 -14.67 -21.42
C GLU A 162 -9.75 -14.52 -21.03
N PHE A 163 -9.45 -13.91 -19.88
CA PHE A 163 -8.09 -13.71 -19.38
C PHE A 163 -7.59 -14.85 -18.49
N VAL A 164 -8.41 -15.89 -18.25
CA VAL A 164 -8.05 -17.08 -17.48
C VAL A 164 -7.93 -18.27 -18.43
N SER A 165 -6.72 -18.79 -18.60
CA SER A 165 -6.46 -19.96 -19.43
C SER A 165 -5.08 -20.56 -19.17
N SER A 166 -4.97 -21.87 -19.34
CA SER A 166 -3.70 -22.62 -19.30
C SER A 166 -2.96 -22.61 -20.64
N ALA A 167 -3.45 -21.92 -21.67
CA ALA A 167 -2.73 -21.76 -22.93
C ALA A 167 -1.43 -20.98 -22.73
N GLU A 168 -0.34 -21.45 -23.34
CA GLU A 168 0.95 -20.78 -23.29
C GLU A 168 0.94 -19.44 -24.04
N THR A 169 1.75 -18.50 -23.56
CA THR A 169 1.95 -17.18 -24.16
C THR A 169 3.39 -17.03 -24.65
N THR A 170 3.69 -15.87 -25.22
CA THR A 170 5.06 -15.48 -25.57
C THR A 170 5.85 -14.93 -24.39
N VAL A 171 5.19 -14.66 -23.26
CA VAL A 171 5.83 -14.21 -22.02
C VAL A 171 6.50 -15.41 -21.36
N THR A 172 7.73 -15.22 -20.91
CA THR A 172 8.49 -16.24 -20.18
C THR A 172 8.78 -15.79 -18.76
N ALA A 173 8.88 -16.75 -17.85
CA ALA A 173 9.37 -16.57 -16.50
C ALA A 173 10.76 -17.20 -16.38
N ARG A 174 11.68 -16.52 -15.68
CA ARG A 174 12.98 -17.11 -15.32
C ARG A 174 12.81 -18.09 -14.18
N VAL A 175 13.30 -19.31 -14.36
CA VAL A 175 13.14 -20.41 -13.40
C VAL A 175 14.48 -21.07 -13.10
N CYS A 176 14.79 -21.16 -11.81
CA CYS A 176 15.99 -21.84 -11.33
C CYS A 176 15.73 -23.34 -11.23
N VAL A 177 16.24 -24.10 -12.20
CA VAL A 177 16.04 -25.56 -12.24
C VAL A 177 17.11 -26.32 -11.47
N SER A 178 18.27 -25.70 -11.23
CA SER A 178 19.32 -26.19 -10.33
C SER A 178 20.25 -25.03 -9.92
N PRO A 179 21.11 -25.18 -8.89
CA PRO A 179 22.01 -24.12 -8.46
C PRO A 179 22.88 -23.61 -9.62
N GLY A 180 22.71 -22.34 -9.99
CA GLY A 180 23.45 -21.73 -11.11
C GLY A 180 22.82 -21.91 -12.50
N VAL A 181 21.69 -22.61 -12.61
CA VAL A 181 21.03 -22.87 -13.90
C VAL A 181 19.65 -22.26 -13.93
N VAL A 182 19.46 -21.29 -14.82
CA VAL A 182 18.21 -20.59 -15.08
C VAL A 182 17.69 -20.97 -16.45
N GLU A 183 16.43 -21.36 -16.53
CA GLU A 183 15.69 -21.61 -17.76
C GLU A 183 14.58 -20.58 -17.94
N GLU A 184 14.23 -20.27 -19.19
CA GLU A 184 13.04 -19.48 -19.52
C GLU A 184 11.87 -20.42 -19.78
N CYS A 185 10.85 -20.36 -18.93
CA CYS A 185 9.65 -21.18 -19.05
C CYS A 185 8.48 -20.33 -19.58
N PRO A 186 7.72 -20.79 -20.59
CA PRO A 186 6.57 -20.04 -21.07
C PRO A 186 5.50 -19.93 -19.97
N CYS A 187 4.97 -18.73 -19.78
CA CYS A 187 3.84 -18.48 -18.90
C CYS A 187 2.53 -18.81 -19.61
N THR A 188 1.57 -19.37 -18.86
CA THR A 188 0.18 -19.45 -19.28
C THR A 188 -0.46 -18.05 -19.34
N ILE A 189 -1.60 -17.94 -20.02
CA ILE A 189 -2.40 -16.69 -20.04
C ILE A 189 -2.73 -16.23 -18.62
N THR A 190 -3.13 -17.16 -17.73
CA THR A 190 -3.45 -16.85 -16.33
C THR A 190 -2.24 -16.25 -15.58
N GLU A 191 -1.05 -16.79 -15.81
CA GLU A 191 0.19 -16.32 -15.16
C GLU A 191 0.67 -14.99 -15.74
N ALA A 192 0.61 -14.83 -17.06
CA ALA A 192 0.97 -13.58 -17.72
C ALA A 192 0.06 -12.42 -17.29
N ASN A 193 -1.23 -12.69 -17.08
CA ASN A 193 -2.22 -11.71 -16.64
C ASN A 193 -2.35 -11.60 -15.11
N PHE A 194 -1.46 -12.21 -14.32
CA PHE A 194 -1.68 -12.41 -12.89
C PHE A 194 -1.87 -11.09 -12.09
N ALA A 195 -1.29 -9.99 -12.56
CA ALA A 195 -1.49 -8.64 -12.01
C ALA A 195 -2.97 -8.24 -11.92
N LEU A 196 -3.75 -8.56 -12.95
CA LEU A 196 -5.18 -8.25 -13.01
C LEU A 196 -5.92 -8.92 -11.84
N PHE A 197 -5.69 -10.20 -11.63
CA PHE A 197 -6.38 -10.98 -10.60
C PHE A 197 -5.91 -10.61 -9.20
N PHE A 198 -4.60 -10.42 -9.03
CA PHE A 198 -4.01 -10.02 -7.76
C PHE A 198 -4.55 -8.64 -7.33
N GLY A 199 -4.51 -7.64 -8.22
CA GLY A 199 -4.99 -6.30 -7.93
C GLY A 199 -6.46 -6.29 -7.49
N LEU A 200 -7.33 -6.99 -8.24
CA LEU A 200 -8.76 -7.07 -7.92
C LEU A 200 -9.04 -7.84 -6.62
N ALA A 201 -8.27 -8.90 -6.33
CA ALA A 201 -8.40 -9.65 -5.09
C ALA A 201 -8.01 -8.82 -3.86
N ILE A 202 -6.89 -8.08 -3.94
CA ILE A 202 -6.45 -7.18 -2.87
C ILE A 202 -7.47 -6.05 -2.67
N GLN A 203 -7.94 -5.43 -3.75
CA GLN A 203 -9.00 -4.43 -3.67
C GLN A 203 -10.25 -4.96 -2.97
N ALA A 204 -10.73 -6.15 -3.34
CA ALA A 204 -11.89 -6.75 -2.70
C ALA A 204 -11.66 -6.97 -1.19
N TYR A 205 -10.46 -7.37 -0.79
CA TYR A 205 -10.08 -7.49 0.62
C TYR A 205 -10.03 -6.13 1.33
N GLU A 206 -9.33 -5.14 0.78
CA GLU A 206 -9.22 -3.80 1.38
C GLU A 206 -10.56 -3.09 1.53
N GLN A 207 -11.51 -3.34 0.62
CA GLN A 207 -12.89 -2.83 0.74
C GLN A 207 -13.64 -3.37 1.96
N THR A 208 -13.18 -4.47 2.56
CA THR A 208 -13.72 -4.97 3.83
C THR A 208 -13.17 -4.23 5.05
N LEU A 209 -12.04 -3.53 4.91
CA LEU A 209 -11.31 -2.89 5.98
C LEU A 209 -11.86 -1.48 6.24
N THR A 210 -12.89 -1.40 7.08
CA THR A 210 -13.57 -0.12 7.41
C THR A 210 -13.47 0.25 8.89
N THR A 211 -13.28 1.54 9.19
CA THR A 211 -13.23 2.02 10.57
C THR A 211 -14.62 2.31 11.15
N VAL A 212 -14.82 1.91 12.40
CA VAL A 212 -15.90 2.38 13.28
C VAL A 212 -15.25 3.16 14.44
N PRO A 213 -15.27 4.51 14.39
CA PRO A 213 -14.68 5.33 15.44
C PRO A 213 -15.22 5.01 16.82
N ALA A 214 -14.35 4.95 17.84
CA ALA A 214 -14.75 4.71 19.22
C ALA A 214 -15.85 5.67 19.69
N LYS A 215 -15.75 6.96 19.33
CA LYS A 215 -16.74 7.99 19.68
C LYS A 215 -16.84 9.06 18.59
N LYS A 216 -18.05 9.58 18.37
CA LYS A 216 -18.23 10.77 17.53
C LYS A 216 -17.57 12.01 18.16
N PRO A 217 -16.96 12.90 17.34
CA PRO A 217 -16.44 14.18 17.82
C PRO A 217 -17.53 15.08 18.40
N SER A 218 -17.22 15.76 19.52
CA SER A 218 -18.15 16.70 20.15
C SER A 218 -18.25 18.03 19.37
N ARG A 219 -19.31 18.81 19.58
CA ARG A 219 -19.44 20.17 18.98
C ARG A 219 -18.23 21.07 19.25
N LYS A 220 -17.64 20.99 20.46
CA LYS A 220 -16.46 21.79 20.84
C LYS A 220 -15.22 21.35 20.06
N MET A 221 -15.06 20.05 19.80
CA MET A 221 -13.97 19.50 18.99
C MET A 221 -14.11 19.94 17.54
N LYS A 222 -15.30 19.76 16.95
CA LYS A 222 -15.61 20.21 15.58
C LYS A 222 -15.36 21.70 15.37
N ARG A 223 -15.71 22.52 16.37
CA ARG A 223 -15.39 23.96 16.33
C ARG A 223 -13.88 24.18 16.31
N ALA A 224 -13.13 23.61 17.24
CA ALA A 224 -11.66 23.74 17.26
C ALA A 224 -11.02 23.27 15.95
N PHE A 225 -11.51 22.17 15.37
CA PHE A 225 -11.08 21.63 14.08
C PHE A 225 -11.25 22.64 12.93
N LYS A 226 -12.35 23.41 12.93
CA LYS A 226 -12.58 24.50 11.97
C LYS A 226 -11.74 25.74 12.22
N GLU A 227 -11.57 26.13 13.48
CA GLU A 227 -10.72 27.28 13.84
C GLU A 227 -9.27 27.01 13.41
N LEU A 228 -8.81 25.75 13.53
CA LEU A 228 -7.52 25.28 13.01
C LEU A 228 -7.55 24.91 11.51
N ARG A 229 -8.66 25.18 10.81
CA ARG A 229 -8.85 24.99 9.36
C ARG A 229 -8.66 23.57 8.82
N CYS A 230 -8.63 22.56 9.69
CA CYS A 230 -8.51 21.17 9.27
C CYS A 230 -9.70 20.73 8.38
N ASP A 231 -10.85 21.43 8.49
CA ASP A 231 -12.08 21.20 7.72
C ASP A 231 -11.95 21.51 6.21
N LYS A 232 -10.82 22.06 5.77
CA LYS A 232 -10.57 22.41 4.37
C LYS A 232 -10.08 21.23 3.55
N CYS A 233 -9.42 20.26 4.19
CA CYS A 233 -8.91 19.05 3.56
C CYS A 233 -9.56 17.78 4.13
N HIS A 234 -10.07 17.84 5.35
CA HIS A 234 -10.65 16.69 6.04
C HIS A 234 -12.08 17.00 6.52
N TYR A 235 -12.95 16.01 6.48
CA TYR A 235 -14.27 16.08 7.09
C TYR A 235 -14.17 16.05 8.63
N GLU A 236 -15.14 16.69 9.29
CA GLU A 236 -15.25 16.70 10.76
C GLU A 236 -15.47 15.31 11.40
N ASP A 237 -15.70 14.28 10.60
CA ASP A 237 -15.85 12.90 11.03
C ASP A 237 -14.57 12.06 10.81
N GLY A 238 -13.50 12.66 10.31
CA GLY A 238 -12.21 12.00 10.09
C GLY A 238 -11.96 11.55 8.66
N ARG A 239 -12.97 11.55 7.78
CA ARG A 239 -12.76 11.22 6.37
C ARG A 239 -11.91 12.29 5.67
N SER A 240 -11.17 11.90 4.65
CA SER A 240 -10.51 12.85 3.74
C SER A 240 -11.49 13.36 2.68
N HIS A 241 -11.21 14.53 2.09
CA HIS A 241 -11.83 14.93 0.83
C HIS A 241 -11.33 14.10 -0.37
N ALA A 242 -10.26 13.31 -0.22
CA ALA A 242 -9.74 12.45 -1.29
C ALA A 242 -10.49 11.11 -1.46
N VAL A 243 -11.61 10.90 -0.76
CA VAL A 243 -12.41 9.66 -0.83
C VAL A 243 -13.21 9.57 -2.13
N THR A 244 -13.60 8.34 -2.49
CA THR A 244 -14.52 8.10 -3.61
C THR A 244 -15.83 8.86 -3.41
N ASN A 245 -16.30 9.55 -4.46
CA ASN A 245 -17.51 10.39 -4.52
C ASN A 245 -17.39 11.89 -4.12
N ASP A 246 -16.22 12.39 -3.73
CA ASP A 246 -16.00 13.84 -3.51
C ASP A 246 -15.20 14.50 -4.65
N LEU A 247 -15.64 14.23 -5.90
CA LEU A 247 -14.98 14.67 -7.15
C LEU A 247 -14.90 16.21 -7.31
N GLY A 248 -15.51 16.98 -6.40
CA GLY A 248 -15.55 18.44 -6.44
C GLY A 248 -14.55 19.15 -5.52
N ARG A 249 -13.75 18.41 -4.73
CA ARG A 249 -12.75 18.99 -3.81
C ARG A 249 -11.35 18.49 -4.14
N ARG A 250 -10.36 19.39 -4.06
CA ARG A 250 -8.95 19.12 -4.38
C ARG A 250 -8.42 17.99 -3.48
N PRO A 251 -8.12 16.78 -4.02
CA PRO A 251 -7.67 15.65 -3.23
C PRO A 251 -6.24 15.81 -2.73
N PHE A 252 -5.47 16.68 -3.39
CA PHE A 252 -4.05 16.85 -3.20
C PHE A 252 -3.69 18.29 -2.78
N ALA A 253 -2.66 18.43 -1.96
CA ALA A 253 -2.14 19.72 -1.50
C ALA A 253 -0.63 19.65 -1.24
N VAL A 254 0.06 20.78 -1.46
CA VAL A 254 1.41 21.01 -0.94
C VAL A 254 1.26 21.53 0.49
N THR A 255 1.81 20.79 1.46
CA THR A 255 1.73 21.13 2.88
C THR A 255 3.06 21.63 3.47
N GLY A 256 4.14 21.61 2.69
CA GLY A 256 5.46 22.07 3.13
C GLY A 256 6.12 21.11 4.12
N VAL A 257 5.89 19.80 3.96
CA VAL A 257 6.57 18.73 4.72
C VAL A 257 8.02 18.58 4.24
N ALA A 258 8.21 18.46 2.93
CA ALA A 258 9.49 18.43 2.25
C ALA A 258 9.55 19.48 1.12
N PRO A 259 10.75 19.91 0.67
CA PRO A 259 10.91 20.70 -0.55
C PRO A 259 10.50 19.89 -1.80
N LEU A 260 9.87 20.54 -2.79
CA LEU A 260 9.52 19.90 -4.07
C LEU A 260 10.73 19.37 -4.85
N ALA A 261 11.92 19.95 -4.61
CA ALA A 261 13.16 19.47 -5.22
C ALA A 261 13.63 18.12 -4.64
N GLU A 262 13.21 17.77 -3.42
CA GLU A 262 13.56 16.53 -2.75
C GLU A 262 12.47 15.47 -2.93
N ASP A 263 11.20 15.84 -2.72
CA ASP A 263 10.06 15.00 -3.07
C ASP A 263 9.08 15.81 -3.92
N PRO A 264 9.09 15.63 -5.25
CA PRO A 264 8.23 16.39 -6.13
C PRO A 264 6.75 16.10 -5.87
N GLY A 265 6.35 14.94 -5.33
CA GLY A 265 4.94 14.54 -5.23
C GLY A 265 4.36 14.15 -6.60
N VAL A 266 3.03 14.31 -6.78
CA VAL A 266 2.35 13.96 -8.05
C VAL A 266 2.15 15.13 -8.98
N THR A 267 2.65 15.03 -10.19
CA THR A 267 2.38 16.02 -11.23
C THR A 267 1.09 15.71 -11.99
N VAL A 268 0.53 16.70 -12.70
CA VAL A 268 -0.62 16.43 -13.60
C VAL A 268 -0.25 15.47 -14.72
N ALA A 269 1.02 15.44 -15.13
CA ALA A 269 1.51 14.49 -16.13
C ALA A 269 1.48 13.03 -15.65
N ASP A 270 1.61 12.81 -14.33
CA ASP A 270 1.61 11.48 -13.71
C ASP A 270 0.20 10.97 -13.36
N LEU A 271 -0.81 11.84 -13.48
CA LEU A 271 -2.22 11.47 -13.31
C LEU A 271 -2.79 11.14 -14.68
N ASN A 272 -3.39 9.95 -14.81
CA ASN A 272 -4.08 9.60 -16.04
C ASN A 272 -5.27 10.57 -16.23
N LEU A 273 -5.14 11.51 -17.17
CA LEU A 273 -6.15 12.53 -17.52
C LEU A 273 -7.47 11.95 -18.05
N ALA A 274 -7.52 10.64 -18.35
CA ALA A 274 -8.78 9.93 -18.62
C ALA A 274 -9.61 9.71 -17.35
N SER A 275 -8.99 9.80 -16.16
CA SER A 275 -9.67 9.94 -14.88
C SER A 275 -10.37 11.30 -14.88
N THR A 276 -11.70 11.33 -14.80
CA THR A 276 -12.53 12.54 -14.85
C THR A 276 -12.39 13.45 -13.62
N VAL A 277 -11.25 13.41 -12.94
CA VAL A 277 -10.98 14.20 -11.74
C VAL A 277 -10.44 15.55 -12.19
N PRO A 278 -11.12 16.66 -11.83
CA PRO A 278 -10.67 17.99 -12.23
C PRO A 278 -9.36 18.32 -11.51
N ASN A 279 -8.24 18.19 -12.23
CA ASN A 279 -6.97 18.84 -11.93
C ASN A 279 -6.67 19.94 -12.97
N ASP A 280 -7.71 20.49 -13.56
CA ASP A 280 -7.73 21.58 -14.55
C ASP A 280 -7.12 22.90 -14.04
N GLU A 281 -6.76 22.99 -12.76
CA GLU A 281 -6.04 24.12 -12.14
C GLU A 281 -4.69 23.73 -11.50
N ALA A 282 -4.26 22.47 -11.58
CA ALA A 282 -2.96 22.06 -11.06
C ALA A 282 -1.87 22.44 -12.07
N ASP A 283 -0.82 23.11 -11.60
CA ASP A 283 0.36 23.35 -12.42
C ASP A 283 0.99 21.98 -12.74
N PRO A 284 1.17 21.63 -14.03
CA PRO A 284 1.70 20.33 -14.40
C PRO A 284 3.11 20.07 -13.88
N ASP A 285 3.85 21.08 -13.42
CA ASP A 285 5.21 20.93 -12.89
C ASP A 285 5.28 20.97 -11.35
N VAL A 286 4.14 21.16 -10.68
CA VAL A 286 4.06 21.19 -9.21
C VAL A 286 3.45 19.90 -8.73
N GLY A 287 4.19 19.15 -7.91
CA GLY A 287 3.62 17.93 -7.37
C GLY A 287 3.00 18.09 -5.98
N TYR A 288 1.90 17.36 -5.82
CA TYR A 288 1.02 17.47 -4.67
C TYR A 288 0.92 16.13 -3.93
N PHE A 289 0.51 16.18 -2.65
CA PHE A 289 0.27 14.97 -1.87
C PHE A 289 -1.19 14.82 -1.49
N LYS A 290 -1.67 13.59 -1.55
CA LYS A 290 -3.04 13.24 -1.16
C LYS A 290 -3.24 13.55 0.32
N SER A 291 -4.34 14.22 0.64
CA SER A 291 -4.79 14.33 2.03
C SER A 291 -5.30 12.96 2.50
N SER A 292 -4.67 12.36 3.49
CA SER A 292 -5.10 11.07 4.06
C SER A 292 -6.29 11.23 5.02
N HIS A 293 -7.02 10.15 5.30
CA HIS A 293 -8.03 10.17 6.37
C HIS A 293 -7.36 10.28 7.75
N LEU A 294 -8.13 10.69 8.76
CA LEU A 294 -7.66 10.90 10.13
C LEU A 294 -8.08 9.76 11.09
N PHE A 295 -8.64 8.68 10.55
CA PHE A 295 -8.92 7.46 11.34
C PHE A 295 -7.63 6.81 11.82
N ASN A 296 -7.67 6.26 13.03
CA ASN A 296 -6.59 5.46 13.63
C ASN A 296 -5.22 6.15 13.71
N LEU A 297 -5.16 7.49 13.68
CA LEU A 297 -3.89 8.24 13.80
C LEU A 297 -3.00 7.81 14.99
N PRO A 298 -3.54 7.50 16.19
CA PRO A 298 -2.70 7.02 17.29
C PRO A 298 -1.95 5.71 17.02
N LEU A 299 -2.32 4.94 15.99
CA LEU A 299 -1.75 3.63 15.65
C LEU A 299 -0.86 3.66 14.40
N THR A 300 -0.65 4.83 13.80
CA THR A 300 -0.05 4.97 12.47
C THR A 300 1.13 5.94 12.44
N ALA A 301 1.73 6.22 13.61
CA ALA A 301 2.99 6.93 13.66
C ALA A 301 4.10 6.10 12.98
N PRO A 302 5.13 6.74 12.39
CA PRO A 302 5.29 8.20 12.24
C PRO A 302 4.35 8.83 11.18
N TYR A 303 4.22 10.15 11.22
CA TYR A 303 3.26 10.92 10.41
C TYR A 303 3.91 11.61 9.20
N PHE A 304 3.05 11.98 8.24
CA PHE A 304 3.38 12.53 6.91
C PHE A 304 3.95 11.49 5.93
N HIS A 305 4.14 11.92 4.68
CA HIS A 305 4.62 11.03 3.62
C HIS A 305 6.09 10.63 3.82
N ASP A 306 6.86 11.41 4.58
CA ASP A 306 8.28 11.17 4.87
C ASP A 306 8.52 10.59 6.28
N GLY A 307 7.47 10.48 7.13
CA GLY A 307 7.61 10.03 8.51
C GLY A 307 8.31 11.03 9.44
N SER A 308 8.40 12.31 9.08
CA SER A 308 9.20 13.29 9.84
C SER A 308 8.67 13.63 11.24
N GLU A 309 7.37 13.42 11.52
CA GLU A 309 6.79 13.72 12.83
C GLU A 309 6.40 12.45 13.59
N MET A 310 6.94 12.27 14.79
CA MET A 310 6.75 11.04 15.58
C MET A 310 5.46 11.03 16.41
N THR A 311 4.88 12.20 16.70
CA THR A 311 3.73 12.30 17.62
C THR A 311 2.61 13.19 17.07
N ILE A 312 1.36 12.89 17.44
CA ILE A 312 0.19 13.71 17.06
C ILE A 312 0.37 15.18 17.49
N PRO A 313 0.87 15.49 18.71
CA PRO A 313 1.20 16.86 19.08
C PRO A 313 2.16 17.56 18.11
N ASP A 314 3.22 16.89 17.65
CA ASP A 314 4.24 17.49 16.77
C ASP A 314 3.69 17.71 15.35
N MET A 315 2.97 16.71 14.82
CA MET A 315 2.21 16.82 13.57
C MET A 315 1.18 17.97 13.62
N LEU A 316 0.51 18.19 14.75
CA LEU A 316 -0.42 19.31 14.89
C LEU A 316 0.33 20.66 14.97
N ASP A 317 1.46 20.70 15.66
CA ASP A 317 2.29 21.89 15.75
C ASP A 317 2.89 22.28 14.40
N PHE A 318 3.12 21.31 13.50
CA PHE A 318 3.51 21.54 12.11
C PHE A 318 2.48 22.40 11.36
N TYR A 319 1.19 22.03 11.44
CA TYR A 319 0.15 22.83 10.80
C TYR A 319 -0.06 24.18 11.49
N ILE A 320 0.10 24.27 12.81
CA ILE A 320 -0.03 25.53 13.56
C ILE A 320 1.08 26.52 13.19
N ARG A 321 2.33 26.05 13.00
CA ARG A 321 3.46 26.90 12.60
C ARG A 321 3.43 27.27 11.11
N GLY A 322 2.63 26.57 10.31
CA GLY A 322 2.42 26.84 8.88
C GLY A 322 3.31 26.04 7.95
N GLY A 323 3.70 24.82 8.34
CA GLY A 323 4.64 23.98 7.59
C GLY A 323 6.11 24.21 7.98
N ASN A 324 7.02 23.45 7.36
CA ASN A 324 8.47 23.57 7.57
C ASN A 324 9.16 24.40 6.49
N HIS A 325 8.53 24.53 5.31
CA HIS A 325 9.12 25.15 4.13
C HIS A 325 8.22 26.27 3.61
N ASP A 326 8.85 27.40 3.28
CA ASP A 326 8.21 28.50 2.56
C ASP A 326 8.31 28.19 1.06
N LEU A 327 7.20 27.75 0.47
CA LEU A 327 7.09 27.33 -0.93
C LEU A 327 6.07 28.22 -1.63
N ASP A 328 6.33 28.64 -2.87
CA ASP A 328 5.39 29.46 -3.64
C ASP A 328 4.09 28.67 -3.93
N GLU A 329 4.20 27.35 -4.01
CA GLU A 329 3.15 26.38 -4.27
C GLU A 329 2.40 25.95 -3.00
N LEU A 330 2.84 26.41 -1.82
CA LEU A 330 2.25 26.02 -0.54
C LEU A 330 0.75 26.33 -0.54
N SER A 331 -0.05 25.35 -0.15
CA SER A 331 -1.50 25.54 -0.05
C SER A 331 -1.82 26.74 0.84
N SER A 332 -2.64 27.67 0.33
CA SER A 332 -3.13 28.84 1.08
C SER A 332 -3.82 28.51 2.42
N GLN A 333 -4.14 27.23 2.66
CA GLN A 333 -4.70 26.73 3.91
C GLN A 333 -3.63 26.45 4.96
N VAL A 334 -2.40 26.15 4.55
CA VAL A 334 -1.25 25.94 5.43
C VAL A 334 -0.58 27.28 5.66
N ARG A 335 -0.78 27.82 6.86
CA ARG A 335 -0.25 29.12 7.27
C ARG A 335 -0.18 29.16 8.78
N LYS A 336 0.59 30.10 9.33
CA LYS A 336 0.68 30.28 10.77
C LYS A 336 -0.70 30.56 11.40
N LEU A 337 -1.02 29.83 12.46
CA LEU A 337 -2.28 29.94 13.21
C LEU A 337 -2.01 30.37 14.65
N ASP A 338 -2.91 31.19 15.22
CA ASP A 338 -2.92 31.47 16.65
C ASP A 338 -3.81 30.45 17.36
N ALA A 339 -3.24 29.27 17.64
CA ALA A 339 -3.94 28.17 18.26
C ALA A 339 -3.88 28.26 19.79
N SER A 340 -5.02 28.34 20.46
CA SER A 340 -5.04 28.27 21.91
C SER A 340 -4.65 26.87 22.41
N LYS A 341 -4.06 26.79 23.62
CA LYS A 341 -3.80 25.50 24.31
C LYS A 341 -5.06 24.62 24.41
N ARG A 342 -6.25 25.24 24.41
CA ARG A 342 -7.52 24.53 24.46
C ARG A 342 -7.87 23.91 23.11
N GLU A 343 -7.70 24.63 22.00
CA GLU A 343 -7.97 24.11 20.66
C GLU A 343 -7.03 22.97 20.31
N ARG A 344 -5.72 23.13 20.55
CA ARG A 344 -4.72 22.07 20.37
C ARG A 344 -5.14 20.76 21.05
N ARG A 345 -5.48 20.84 22.35
CA ARG A 345 -5.95 19.67 23.12
C ARG A 345 -7.27 19.09 22.61
N LEU A 346 -8.18 19.92 22.08
CA LEU A 346 -9.47 19.43 21.56
C LEU A 346 -9.30 18.68 20.24
N VAL A 347 -8.40 19.12 19.37
CA VAL A 347 -8.09 18.45 18.10
C VAL A 347 -7.33 17.15 18.35
N ILE A 348 -6.33 17.12 19.22
CA ILE A 348 -5.64 15.87 19.61
C ILE A 348 -6.66 14.85 20.14
N LYS A 349 -7.52 15.25 21.09
CA LYS A 349 -8.60 14.39 21.61
C LYS A 349 -9.65 14.00 20.57
N MET A 350 -9.77 14.76 19.48
CA MET A 350 -10.63 14.36 18.37
C MET A 350 -9.99 13.20 17.61
N MET A 351 -8.69 13.24 17.31
CA MET A 351 -7.96 12.14 16.65
C MET A 351 -7.99 10.85 17.46
N GLU A 352 -7.79 10.94 18.78
CA GLU A 352 -7.94 9.79 19.69
C GLU A 352 -9.33 9.14 19.60
N ARG A 353 -10.39 9.93 19.39
CA ARG A 353 -11.77 9.41 19.29
C ARG A 353 -12.07 8.73 17.95
N LEU A 354 -11.29 9.03 16.93
CA LEU A 354 -11.37 8.46 15.59
C LEU A 354 -10.63 7.13 15.47
N THR A 355 -10.12 6.59 16.58
CA THR A 355 -9.50 5.26 16.62
C THR A 355 -10.57 4.19 16.80
N ASP A 356 -10.52 3.12 15.99
CA ASP A 356 -11.37 1.95 16.14
C ASP A 356 -10.86 1.05 17.28
N PRO A 357 -11.68 0.73 18.30
CA PRO A 357 -11.29 -0.19 19.36
C PRO A 357 -11.03 -1.63 18.89
N ARG A 358 -11.45 -2.03 17.69
CA ARG A 358 -11.18 -3.34 17.09
C ARG A 358 -9.76 -3.40 16.54
N ILE A 359 -9.35 -2.36 15.83
CA ILE A 359 -8.01 -2.22 15.26
C ILE A 359 -6.98 -2.08 16.39
N ALA A 360 -7.23 -1.20 17.36
CA ALA A 360 -6.36 -1.03 18.54
C ALA A 360 -6.23 -2.29 19.43
N LYS A 361 -6.98 -3.36 19.13
CA LYS A 361 -6.92 -4.66 19.83
C LYS A 361 -6.43 -5.79 18.93
N GLY A 362 -6.01 -5.50 17.69
CA GLY A 362 -5.61 -6.50 16.70
C GLY A 362 -6.70 -7.53 16.39
N LYS A 363 -7.98 -7.16 16.47
CA LYS A 363 -9.07 -8.10 16.18
C LYS A 363 -9.23 -8.26 14.67
N GLY A 364 -9.37 -9.50 14.20
CA GLY A 364 -9.69 -9.79 12.80
C GLY A 364 -10.87 -8.95 12.29
N PRO A 365 -10.84 -8.45 11.04
CA PRO A 365 -9.85 -8.73 9.98
C PRO A 365 -8.55 -7.90 10.06
N TYR A 366 -8.36 -7.09 11.11
CA TYR A 366 -7.23 -6.14 11.24
C TYR A 366 -5.98 -6.76 11.88
N ALA A 367 -5.93 -8.08 12.02
CA ALA A 367 -4.73 -8.74 12.52
C ALA A 367 -3.61 -8.60 11.48
N HIS A 368 -2.45 -8.11 11.91
CA HIS A 368 -1.31 -7.97 11.01
C HIS A 368 -0.55 -9.30 10.84
N PRO A 369 -0.09 -9.63 9.63
CA PRO A 369 0.78 -10.78 9.42
C PRO A 369 2.10 -10.57 10.16
N SER A 370 2.64 -11.65 10.73
CA SER A 370 3.99 -11.67 11.30
C SER A 370 4.96 -12.33 10.33
N LEU A 371 6.16 -11.78 10.20
CA LEU A 371 7.17 -12.30 9.29
C LEU A 371 8.41 -12.76 10.09
N PRO A 372 8.67 -14.07 10.16
CA PRO A 372 9.94 -14.57 10.71
C PRO A 372 11.08 -14.28 9.73
N LEU A 373 12.12 -13.60 10.22
CA LEU A 373 13.33 -13.26 9.48
C LEU A 373 14.53 -14.07 10.01
N PRO A 374 15.09 -15.02 9.23
CA PRO A 374 16.27 -15.77 9.64
C PRO A 374 17.54 -14.93 9.45
N LEU A 375 18.28 -14.65 10.51
CA LEU A 375 19.54 -13.90 10.49
C LEU A 375 20.74 -14.75 10.08
N ALA A 376 21.83 -14.09 9.68
CA ALA A 376 23.08 -14.72 9.24
C ALA A 376 23.76 -15.58 10.34
N ASP A 377 23.49 -15.31 11.61
CA ASP A 377 24.00 -16.10 12.74
C ASP A 377 23.14 -17.33 13.06
N GLY A 378 22.08 -17.58 12.28
CA GLY A 378 21.15 -18.69 12.44
C GLY A 378 20.01 -18.42 13.43
N SER A 379 19.96 -17.26 14.06
CA SER A 379 18.80 -16.82 14.87
C SER A 379 17.65 -16.36 13.98
N THR A 380 16.44 -16.22 14.55
CA THR A 380 15.28 -15.67 13.84
C THR A 380 14.73 -14.47 14.59
N ILE A 381 14.43 -13.38 13.88
CA ILE A 381 13.70 -12.23 14.39
C ILE A 381 12.26 -12.34 13.89
N LEU A 382 11.28 -12.34 14.78
CA LEU A 382 9.89 -12.26 14.36
C LEU A 382 9.44 -10.80 14.26
N LEU A 383 9.26 -10.30 13.04
CA LEU A 383 8.69 -8.98 12.82
C LEU A 383 7.18 -9.01 12.96
N ARG A 384 6.64 -8.11 13.78
CA ARG A 384 5.20 -7.92 13.95
C ARG A 384 4.88 -6.43 13.95
N ALA A 385 3.83 -6.05 13.22
CA ALA A 385 3.21 -4.76 13.47
C ALA A 385 2.61 -4.77 14.89
N SER A 386 2.86 -3.70 15.65
CA SER A 386 2.33 -3.51 17.00
C SER A 386 1.12 -2.58 16.95
N ASP A 387 -0.03 -3.10 17.36
CA ASP A 387 -1.26 -2.31 17.57
C ASP A 387 -1.26 -1.55 18.90
N ASP A 388 -0.19 -1.67 19.71
CA ASP A 388 -0.10 -1.01 21.00
C ASP A 388 0.56 0.38 20.86
N PRO A 389 -0.19 1.48 21.06
CA PRO A 389 0.37 2.83 21.03
C PRO A 389 1.41 3.09 22.13
N ALA A 390 1.51 2.24 23.15
CA ALA A 390 2.55 2.29 24.17
C ALA A 390 3.86 1.57 23.77
N ALA A 391 3.84 0.73 22.72
CA ALA A 391 5.02 -0.01 22.27
C ALA A 391 6.18 0.89 21.82
N VAL A 392 5.91 2.16 21.50
CA VAL A 392 6.90 3.19 21.15
C VAL A 392 7.93 3.42 22.27
N ALA A 393 7.57 3.11 23.53
CA ALA A 393 8.45 3.33 24.68
C ALA A 393 9.37 2.16 25.02
N ASP A 394 9.16 0.97 24.45
CA ASP A 394 9.71 -0.30 24.95
C ASP A 394 10.63 -1.03 23.95
N THR A 395 10.83 -0.50 22.75
CA THR A 395 11.75 -1.08 21.76
C THR A 395 13.02 -0.23 21.66
N GLU A 396 14.15 -0.79 22.10
CA GLU A 396 15.50 -0.21 21.94
C GLU A 396 15.90 -0.09 20.45
N GLY A 397 15.22 0.78 19.69
CA GLY A 397 15.68 1.25 18.39
C GLY A 397 14.89 0.82 17.15
N LEU A 398 13.68 0.24 17.27
CA LEU A 398 12.72 0.14 16.16
C LEU A 398 11.63 1.21 16.34
N GLY A 399 11.30 1.92 15.26
CA GLY A 399 10.30 2.99 15.23
C GLY A 399 8.91 2.57 15.71
N ALA A 400 7.99 3.53 15.81
CA ALA A 400 6.62 3.28 16.27
C ALA A 400 5.92 2.20 15.44
N GLY A 401 5.18 1.30 16.10
CA GLY A 401 4.33 0.31 15.42
C GLY A 401 5.02 -0.97 14.97
N LEU A 402 6.28 -1.21 15.32
CA LEU A 402 6.96 -2.49 15.07
C LEU A 402 7.54 -3.06 16.36
N SER A 403 7.26 -4.34 16.60
CA SER A 403 7.86 -5.11 17.70
C SER A 403 8.59 -6.32 17.13
N TYR A 404 9.63 -6.74 17.82
CA TYR A 404 10.38 -7.94 17.49
C TYR A 404 10.56 -8.81 18.73
N ASP A 405 10.53 -10.12 18.51
CA ASP A 405 10.82 -11.11 19.53
C ASP A 405 12.07 -11.89 19.12
N THR A 406 13.08 -11.88 19.98
CA THR A 406 14.33 -12.65 19.81
C THR A 406 14.30 -13.99 20.54
N THR A 407 13.17 -14.34 21.18
CA THR A 407 13.01 -15.56 21.97
C THR A 407 12.26 -16.65 21.21
N GLN A 408 12.90 -17.23 20.18
CA GLN A 408 12.60 -18.60 19.73
C GLN A 408 13.88 -19.38 19.47
#